data_AF-S8CFV1-F1
#
_entry.id   AF-S8CFV1-F1
#
_cell.length_a   1.000
_cell.length_b   1.000
_cell.length_c   1.000
_cell.angle_alpha   90.00
_cell.angle_beta   90.00
_cell.angle_gamma   90.00
#
_symmetry.space_group_name_H-M   'P 1'
#
loop_
_entity.id
_entity.type
_entity.pdbx_description
1 polymer ?
#
loop_
_entity_poly.entity_id
_entity_poly.type
_entity_poly.pdbx_seq_one_letter_code
_entity_poly.pdbx_strand_id
1 'polypeptide(L)'
;NSGEESSGAVGQQRKRGRYRRQTPEQIQELENFYTNYPHPSKSQREELSQKLHMEPMKVKFWFQNKRTQMKVKYGKEENIRLRVENEKIHIENTMLREALSSARCSECGAVSSTSNMTDEERNLRIENDRLKVEISRISAMAAQYVGKTFDEEETPLPPP
;
A
#
# COMPACT_ATOMS: atom_id res chain seq x y z
N ASN A 1 43.07 -8.78 -52.73
CA ASN A 1 42.07 -8.40 -51.71
C ASN A 1 40.72 -8.36 -52.38
N SER A 2 40.00 -9.46 -52.62
CA SER A 2 39.78 -10.71 -51.88
C SER A 2 38.92 -10.54 -50.61
N GLY A 3 37.75 -11.17 -50.60
CA GLY A 3 36.86 -11.52 -49.47
C GLY A 3 35.84 -10.43 -49.12
N GLU A 4 34.54 -10.49 -49.45
CA GLU A 4 33.49 -11.47 -49.07
C GLU A 4 33.47 -11.81 -47.58
N GLU A 5 32.41 -11.41 -46.86
CA GLU A 5 31.63 -12.35 -46.03
C GLU A 5 30.24 -11.80 -45.64
N SER A 6 29.26 -12.54 -46.14
CA SER A 6 27.87 -12.60 -45.72
C SER A 6 27.76 -13.23 -44.33
N SER A 7 26.79 -12.82 -43.51
CA SER A 7 25.78 -13.76 -42.99
C SER A 7 24.82 -13.10 -42.02
N GLY A 8 23.54 -13.23 -42.36
CA GLY A 8 22.42 -12.83 -41.53
C GLY A 8 22.41 -13.57 -40.20
N ALA A 9 22.24 -12.80 -39.13
CA ALA A 9 21.84 -13.32 -37.84
C ALA A 9 20.38 -13.79 -37.93
N VAL A 10 20.19 -15.05 -38.30
CA VAL A 10 18.95 -15.80 -38.05
C VAL A 10 18.82 -15.92 -36.53
N GLY A 11 18.21 -14.92 -35.92
CA GLY A 11 17.72 -15.01 -34.56
C GLY A 11 16.65 -16.09 -34.51
N GLN A 12 17.05 -17.30 -34.12
CA GLN A 12 16.16 -18.40 -33.77
C GLN A 12 15.17 -17.87 -32.72
N GLN A 13 13.98 -17.48 -33.17
CA GLN A 13 12.82 -17.38 -32.32
C GLN A 13 12.58 -18.79 -31.77
N ARG A 14 13.16 -19.04 -30.59
CA ARG A 14 12.82 -20.17 -29.74
C ARG A 14 11.31 -20.21 -29.69
N LYS A 15 10.71 -21.21 -30.34
CA LYS A 15 9.27 -21.50 -30.28
C LYS A 15 8.94 -21.72 -28.81
N ARG A 16 8.61 -20.65 -28.09
CA ARG A 16 8.10 -20.71 -26.72
C ARG A 16 6.87 -21.58 -26.80
N GLY A 17 6.98 -22.80 -26.26
CA GLY A 17 5.93 -23.81 -26.31
C GLY A 17 4.60 -23.17 -25.96
N ARG A 18 3.63 -23.27 -26.87
CA ARG A 18 2.33 -22.61 -26.78
C ARG A 18 1.72 -23.00 -25.43
N TYR A 19 1.56 -22.03 -24.52
CA TYR A 19 0.97 -22.25 -23.21
C TYR A 19 -0.45 -22.80 -23.42
N ARG A 20 -0.63 -24.11 -23.22
CA ARG A 20 -1.97 -24.72 -23.24
C ARG A 20 -2.67 -24.39 -21.94
N ARG A 21 -3.78 -23.67 -22.05
CA ARG A 21 -4.73 -23.41 -20.97
C ARG A 21 -5.34 -24.73 -20.50
N GLN A 22 -5.64 -24.81 -19.21
CA GLN A 22 -6.40 -25.91 -18.63
C GLN A 22 -7.83 -25.94 -19.20
N THR A 23 -8.41 -27.12 -19.34
CA THR A 23 -9.83 -27.27 -19.71
C THR A 23 -10.74 -26.94 -18.51
N PRO A 24 -12.02 -26.61 -18.73
CA PRO A 24 -12.97 -26.39 -17.64
C PRO A 24 -13.06 -27.56 -16.66
N GLU A 25 -13.01 -28.80 -17.16
CA GLU A 25 -13.07 -30.02 -16.35
C GLU A 25 -11.84 -30.15 -15.46
N GLN A 26 -10.65 -29.84 -16.00
CA GLN A 26 -9.41 -29.79 -15.22
C GLN A 26 -9.47 -28.72 -14.13
N ILE A 27 -10.01 -27.54 -14.43
CA ILE A 27 -10.17 -26.46 -13.45
C ILE A 27 -11.14 -26.90 -12.35
N GLN A 28 -12.28 -27.49 -12.70
CA GLN A 28 -13.28 -27.94 -11.74
C GLN A 28 -12.72 -28.99 -10.78
N GLU A 29 -11.98 -29.97 -11.28
CA GLU A 29 -11.38 -30.99 -10.42
C GLU A 29 -10.27 -30.42 -9.52
N LEU A 30 -9.48 -29.46 -10.03
CA LEU A 30 -8.50 -28.72 -9.22
C LEU A 30 -9.19 -27.91 -8.11
N GLU A 31 -10.33 -27.29 -8.41
CA GLU A 31 -11.13 -26.55 -7.41
C GLU A 31 -11.76 -27.47 -6.38
N ASN A 32 -12.33 -28.61 -6.79
CA ASN A 32 -12.86 -29.63 -5.90
C ASN A 32 -11.78 -30.18 -4.97
N PHE A 33 -10.57 -30.44 -5.49
CA PHE A 33 -9.46 -30.91 -4.65
C PHE A 33 -8.99 -29.84 -3.67
N TYR A 34 -9.00 -28.56 -4.09
CA TYR A 34 -8.56 -27.43 -3.28
C TYR A 34 -9.42 -27.23 -2.03
N THR A 35 -10.72 -27.54 -2.05
CA THR A 35 -11.59 -27.37 -0.88
C THR A 35 -11.11 -28.19 0.32
N ASN A 36 -10.56 -29.38 0.05
CA ASN A 36 -10.09 -30.31 1.08
C ASN A 36 -8.57 -30.19 1.31
N TYR A 37 -7.81 -29.84 0.27
CA TYR A 37 -6.35 -29.77 0.33
C TYR A 37 -5.79 -28.47 -0.30
N PRO A 38 -5.91 -27.29 0.36
CA PRO A 38 -5.38 -26.03 -0.16
C PRO A 38 -3.85 -26.00 -0.33
N HIS A 39 -3.16 -26.88 0.41
CA HIS A 39 -1.72 -27.06 0.43
C HIS A 39 -1.35 -28.53 0.15
N PRO A 40 -1.52 -29.00 -1.10
CA PRO A 40 -1.31 -30.40 -1.41
C PRO A 40 0.16 -30.78 -1.30
N SER A 41 0.42 -31.97 -0.77
CA SER A 41 1.75 -32.56 -0.65
C SER A 41 2.38 -32.87 -2.03
N LYS A 42 3.63 -33.32 -2.07
CA LYS A 42 4.26 -33.74 -3.33
C LYS A 42 3.51 -34.93 -3.95
N SER A 43 3.24 -35.97 -3.17
CA SER A 43 2.52 -37.17 -3.61
C SER A 43 1.11 -36.85 -4.10
N GLN A 44 0.36 -36.02 -3.37
CA GLN A 44 -0.99 -35.59 -3.79
C GLN A 44 -0.97 -34.83 -5.12
N ARG A 45 0.05 -33.99 -5.35
CA ARG A 45 0.21 -33.29 -6.64
C ARG A 45 0.56 -34.25 -7.77
N GLU A 46 1.39 -35.27 -7.51
CA GLU A 46 1.72 -36.30 -8.49
C GLU A 46 0.49 -37.10 -8.90
N GLU A 47 -0.30 -37.58 -7.93
CA GLU A 47 -1.55 -38.30 -8.17
C GLU A 47 -2.54 -37.45 -8.98
N LEU A 48 -2.78 -36.21 -8.55
CA LEU A 48 -3.68 -35.29 -9.24
C LEU A 48 -3.20 -34.95 -10.66
N SER A 49 -1.88 -34.85 -10.84
CA SER A 49 -1.29 -34.61 -12.17
C SER A 49 -1.53 -35.77 -13.13
N GLN A 50 -1.44 -37.01 -12.65
CA GLN A 50 -1.75 -38.20 -13.43
C GLN A 50 -3.24 -38.25 -13.79
N LYS A 51 -4.13 -38.02 -12.80
CA LYS A 51 -5.59 -37.98 -12.99
C LYS A 51 -6.02 -36.95 -14.03
N LEU A 52 -5.38 -35.77 -14.03
CA LEU A 52 -5.74 -34.66 -14.92
C LEU A 52 -4.96 -34.64 -16.23
N HIS A 53 -4.03 -35.57 -16.44
CA HIS A 53 -3.08 -35.58 -17.55
C HIS A 53 -2.35 -34.24 -17.70
N MET A 54 -1.90 -33.69 -16.57
CA MET A 54 -1.18 -32.43 -16.48
C MET A 54 0.23 -32.64 -15.95
N GLU A 55 1.14 -31.72 -16.26
CA GLU A 55 2.47 -31.74 -15.65
C GLU A 55 2.38 -31.39 -14.15
N PRO A 56 3.10 -32.12 -13.24
CA PRO A 56 3.07 -31.86 -11.80
C PRO A 56 3.39 -30.39 -11.43
N MET A 57 4.25 -29.74 -12.21
CA MET A 57 4.59 -28.32 -12.00
C MET A 57 3.41 -27.39 -12.30
N LYS A 58 2.55 -27.70 -13.27
CA LYS A 58 1.33 -26.92 -13.52
C LYS A 58 0.35 -27.03 -12.37
N VAL A 59 0.21 -28.21 -11.77
CA VAL A 59 -0.60 -28.41 -10.57
C VAL A 59 -0.04 -27.55 -9.43
N LYS A 60 1.28 -27.62 -9.16
CA LYS A 60 1.93 -26.77 -8.14
C LYS A 60 1.61 -25.28 -8.35
N PHE A 61 1.80 -24.76 -9.55
CA PHE A 61 1.56 -23.34 -9.83
C PHE A 61 0.09 -22.96 -9.77
N TRP A 62 -0.81 -23.85 -10.20
CA TRP A 62 -2.24 -23.61 -10.07
C TRP A 62 -2.64 -23.42 -8.60
N PHE A 63 -2.20 -24.31 -7.70
CA PHE A 63 -2.50 -24.18 -6.26
C PHE A 63 -1.87 -22.92 -5.65
N GLN A 64 -0.65 -22.57 -6.05
CA GLN A 64 -0.02 -21.33 -5.63
C GLN A 64 -0.83 -20.10 -6.06
N ASN A 65 -1.24 -20.06 -7.33
CA ASN A 65 -2.04 -18.97 -7.87
C ASN A 65 -3.43 -18.91 -7.24
N LYS A 66 -4.07 -20.06 -7.01
CA LYS A 66 -5.39 -20.15 -6.37
C LYS A 66 -5.33 -19.55 -4.96
N ARG A 67 -4.32 -19.88 -4.16
CA ARG A 67 -4.15 -19.27 -2.82
C ARG A 67 -3.97 -17.76 -2.88
N THR A 68 -3.13 -17.26 -3.79
CA THR A 68 -2.95 -15.81 -3.98
C THR A 68 -4.26 -15.14 -4.39
N GLN A 69 -5.00 -15.74 -5.33
CA GLN A 69 -6.31 -15.26 -5.77
C GLN A 69 -7.30 -15.20 -4.60
N MET A 70 -7.38 -16.25 -3.78
CA MET A 70 -8.26 -16.29 -2.62
C MET A 70 -7.88 -15.24 -1.58
N LYS A 71 -6.58 -15.09 -1.28
CA LYS A 71 -6.10 -14.04 -0.36
C LYS A 71 -6.49 -12.64 -0.83
N VAL A 72 -6.36 -12.35 -2.13
CA VAL A 72 -6.78 -11.07 -2.71
C VAL A 72 -8.29 -10.90 -2.65
N LYS A 73 -9.07 -11.95 -2.96
CA LYS A 73 -10.53 -11.93 -2.90
C LYS A 73 -11.01 -11.62 -1.48
N TYR A 74 -10.55 -12.36 -0.49
CA TYR A 74 -10.91 -12.13 0.91
C TYR A 74 -10.47 -10.74 1.40
N GLY A 75 -9.26 -10.29 1.05
CA GLY A 75 -8.79 -8.96 1.42
C GLY A 75 -9.66 -7.84 0.85
N LYS A 76 -10.17 -8.00 -0.38
CA LYS A 76 -11.11 -7.04 -1.00
C LYS A 76 -12.47 -7.07 -0.32
N GLU A 77 -13.03 -8.25 -0.09
CA GLU A 77 -14.33 -8.42 0.58
C GLU A 77 -14.29 -7.85 2.01
N GLU A 78 -13.22 -8.13 2.75
CA GLU A 78 -12.97 -7.57 4.07
C GLU A 78 -12.87 -6.04 4.04
N ASN A 79 -12.12 -5.48 3.08
CA ASN A 79 -11.99 -4.03 2.97
C ASN A 79 -13.32 -3.34 2.68
N ILE A 80 -14.17 -3.95 1.84
CA ILE A 80 -15.52 -3.44 1.57
C ILE A 80 -16.36 -3.48 2.84
N ARG A 81 -16.34 -4.60 3.57
CA ARG A 81 -17.08 -4.73 4.84
C ARG A 81 -16.66 -3.67 5.84
N LEU A 82 -15.35 -3.49 6.03
CA LEU A 82 -14.80 -2.50 6.96
C LEU A 82 -15.16 -1.07 6.55
N ARG A 83 -15.21 -0.73 5.25
CA ARG A 83 -15.65 0.58 4.79
C ARG A 83 -17.12 0.85 5.13
N VAL A 84 -17.99 -0.14 4.93
CA VAL A 84 -19.42 -0.02 5.25
C VAL A 84 -19.62 0.15 6.76
N GLU A 85 -18.91 -0.63 7.57
CA GLU A 85 -18.96 -0.53 9.03
C GLU A 85 -18.39 0.81 9.53
N ASN A 86 -17.28 1.27 8.95
CA ASN A 86 -16.68 2.55 9.28
C ASN A 86 -17.62 3.72 8.96
N GLU A 87 -18.29 3.70 7.80
CA GLU A 87 -19.30 4.70 7.45
C GLU A 87 -20.46 4.70 8.45
N LYS A 88 -20.96 3.51 8.81
CA LYS A 88 -22.02 3.38 9.82
C LYS A 88 -21.60 3.98 11.16
N ILE A 89 -20.39 3.66 11.63
CA ILE A 89 -19.84 4.20 12.88
C ILE A 89 -19.69 5.73 12.78
N HIS A 90 -19.25 6.25 11.64
CA HIS A 90 -19.14 7.70 11.42
C HIS A 90 -20.50 8.38 11.53
N ILE A 91 -21.53 7.85 10.88
CA ILE A 91 -22.90 8.38 10.98
C ILE A 91 -23.38 8.34 12.42
N GLU A 92 -23.26 7.20 13.12
CA GLU A 92 -23.66 7.07 14.53
C GLU A 92 -22.89 8.04 15.43
N ASN A 93 -21.58 8.22 15.21
CA ASN A 93 -20.77 9.14 16.00
C ASN A 93 -21.20 10.60 15.80
N THR A 94 -21.49 11.00 14.56
CA THR A 94 -21.98 12.35 14.24
C THR A 94 -23.33 12.60 14.92
N MET A 95 -24.28 11.67 14.79
CA MET A 95 -25.60 11.79 15.42
C MET A 95 -25.51 11.88 16.94
N LEU A 96 -24.64 11.08 17.57
CA LEU A 96 -24.39 11.14 19.01
C LEU A 96 -23.75 12.47 19.44
N ARG A 97 -22.79 12.99 18.66
CA ARG A 97 -22.18 14.30 18.92
C ARG A 97 -23.18 15.44 18.80
N GLU A 98 -24.06 15.41 17.81
CA GLU A 98 -25.14 16.40 17.64
C GLU A 98 -26.16 16.32 18.78
N ALA A 99 -26.56 15.11 19.18
CA ALA A 99 -27.44 14.90 20.32
C ALA A 99 -26.82 15.42 21.62
N LEU A 100 -25.53 15.14 21.86
CA LEU A 100 -24.80 15.67 23.02
C LEU A 100 -24.62 17.19 22.96
N SER A 101 -24.35 17.75 21.79
CA SER A 101 -24.18 19.19 21.60
C SER A 101 -25.48 19.98 21.79
N SER A 102 -26.63 19.37 21.52
CA SER A 102 -27.95 20.01 21.70
C SER A 102 -28.58 19.69 23.05
N ALA A 103 -28.04 18.71 23.78
CA ALA A 103 -28.50 18.34 25.11
C ALA A 103 -28.30 19.50 26.11
N ARG A 104 -29.36 19.79 26.86
CA ARG A 104 -29.37 20.80 27.92
C ARG A 104 -29.59 20.12 29.27
N CYS A 105 -28.83 20.54 30.26
CA CYS A 105 -29.02 20.10 31.65
C CYS A 105 -30.40 20.53 32.15
N SER A 106 -31.18 19.59 32.71
CA SER A 106 -32.52 19.89 33.23
C SER A 106 -32.50 20.71 34.53
N GLU A 107 -31.40 20.67 35.30
CA GLU A 107 -31.28 21.36 36.59
C GLU A 107 -30.84 22.83 36.44
N CYS A 108 -29.99 23.14 35.45
CA CYS A 108 -29.41 24.47 35.29
C CYS A 108 -29.52 25.07 33.87
N GLY A 109 -30.11 24.35 32.90
CA GLY A 109 -30.30 24.82 31.53
C GLY A 109 -29.03 24.93 30.69
N ALA A 110 -27.86 24.65 31.27
CA ALA A 110 -26.58 24.71 30.59
C ALA A 110 -26.51 23.65 29.47
N VAL A 111 -26.07 24.07 28.29
CA VAL A 111 -25.76 23.15 27.19
C VAL A 111 -24.56 22.31 27.61
N SER A 112 -24.61 20.99 27.39
CA SER A 112 -23.47 20.12 27.63
C SER A 112 -22.33 20.49 26.68
N SER A 113 -21.42 21.35 27.16
CA SER A 113 -20.14 21.62 26.51
C SER A 113 -19.25 20.38 26.65
N THR A 114 -19.58 19.30 25.94
CA THR A 114 -18.60 18.25 25.67
C THR A 114 -17.55 18.93 24.80
N SER A 115 -16.33 19.09 25.31
CA SER A 115 -15.20 19.66 24.56
C SER A 115 -14.92 18.80 23.33
N ASN A 116 -15.66 19.07 22.27
CA ASN A 116 -15.36 18.63 20.93
C ASN A 116 -14.25 19.57 20.48
N MET A 117 -13.03 19.05 20.29
CA MET A 117 -12.03 19.81 19.56
C MET A 117 -12.68 20.25 18.27
N THR A 118 -12.90 21.55 18.11
CA THR A 118 -13.57 22.08 16.93
C THR A 118 -12.69 21.80 15.72
N ASP A 119 -13.28 21.72 14.52
CA ASP A 119 -12.49 21.59 13.30
C ASP A 119 -11.47 22.74 13.18
N GLU A 120 -11.79 23.90 13.75
CA GLU A 120 -10.89 25.04 13.90
C GLU A 120 -9.71 24.74 14.83
N GLU A 121 -9.93 24.17 16.02
CA GLU A 121 -8.85 23.74 16.91
C GLU A 121 -7.97 22.64 16.29
N ARG A 122 -8.56 21.74 15.49
CA ARG A 122 -7.82 20.73 14.73
C ARG A 122 -6.93 21.37 13.67
N ASN A 123 -7.48 22.31 12.90
CA ASN A 123 -6.75 23.04 11.85
C ASN A 123 -5.63 23.89 12.44
N LEU A 124 -5.88 24.58 13.56
CA LEU A 124 -4.87 25.33 14.29
C LEU A 124 -3.73 24.44 14.76
N ARG A 125 -4.02 23.21 15.18
CA ARG A 125 -2.99 22.25 15.63
C ARG A 125 -2.10 21.79 14.47
N ILE A 126 -2.71 21.52 13.31
CA ILE A 126 -1.98 21.18 12.07
C ILE A 126 -1.08 22.34 11.62
N GLU A 127 -1.62 23.57 11.60
CA GLU A 127 -0.84 24.74 11.19
C GLU A 127 0.27 25.05 12.21
N ASN A 128 0.02 24.87 13.51
CA ASN A 128 1.04 25.04 14.54
C ASN A 128 2.21 24.08 14.35
N ASP A 129 1.94 22.82 14.02
CA ASP A 129 2.99 21.82 13.75
C ASP A 129 3.76 22.18 12.47
N ARG A 130 3.08 22.67 11.42
CA ARG A 130 3.74 23.17 10.20
C ARG A 130 4.65 24.36 10.50
N LEU A 131 4.15 25.34 11.25
CA LEU A 131 4.90 26.53 11.65
C LEU A 131 6.12 26.17 12.51
N LYS A 132 6.02 25.17 13.41
CA LYS A 132 7.17 24.69 14.19
C LYS A 132 8.28 24.10 13.33
N VAL A 133 7.91 23.35 12.28
CA VAL A 133 8.88 22.81 11.31
C VAL A 133 9.55 23.95 10.55
N GLU A 134 8.76 24.93 10.10
CA GLU A 134 9.30 26.09 9.37
C GLU A 134 10.20 26.95 10.26
N ILE A 135 9.81 27.20 11.51
CA ILE A 135 10.65 27.87 12.50
C ILE A 135 11.95 27.10 12.69
N SER A 136 11.90 25.78 12.88
CA SER A 136 13.10 24.96 13.08
C SER A 136 14.04 25.02 11.87
N ARG A 137 13.50 25.02 10.65
CA ARG A 137 14.25 25.19 9.41
C ARG A 137 14.90 26.57 9.31
N ILE A 138 14.14 27.64 9.54
CA ILE A 138 14.63 29.03 9.48
C ILE A 138 15.68 29.26 10.58
N SER A 139 15.45 28.76 11.79
CA SER A 139 16.42 28.82 12.88
C SER A 139 17.72 28.08 12.54
N ALA A 140 17.64 26.91 11.88
CA ALA A 140 18.82 26.19 11.41
C ALA A 140 19.56 26.92 10.28
N MET A 141 18.84 27.63 9.40
CA MET A 141 19.46 28.51 8.39
C MET A 141 20.12 29.72 9.05
N ALA A 142 19.42 30.41 9.96
CA ALA A 142 19.94 31.57 10.67
C ALA A 142 21.19 31.23 11.51
N ALA A 143 21.23 30.06 12.15
CA ALA A 143 22.40 29.58 12.88
C ALA A 143 23.66 29.47 12.00
N GLN A 144 23.52 29.22 10.69
CA GLN A 144 24.66 29.19 9.75
C GLN A 144 25.22 30.58 9.44
N TYR A 145 24.41 31.63 9.60
CA TYR A 145 24.83 33.02 9.38
C TYR A 145 25.31 33.70 10.68
N VAL A 146 24.78 33.30 11.83
CA VAL A 146 25.23 33.82 13.15
C VAL A 146 26.64 33.31 13.51
N GLY A 147 27.11 32.21 12.92
CA GLY A 147 28.49 31.71 13.07
C GLY A 147 29.52 32.28 12.08
N LYS A 148 29.11 33.13 11.13
CA LYS A 148 30.03 33.86 10.23
C LYS A 148 30.07 35.33 10.64
N THR A 149 30.80 35.62 11.70
CA THR A 149 31.47 36.92 11.80
C THR A 149 32.44 37.01 10.63
N PHE A 150 32.32 38.09 9.87
CA PHE A 150 33.14 38.41 8.72
C PHE A 150 34.63 38.51 9.12
N ASP A 151 35.40 37.47 8.87
CA ASP A 151 36.85 37.58 8.73
C ASP A 151 37.17 37.80 7.24
N GLU A 152 37.16 39.05 6.81
CA GLU A 152 37.83 39.49 5.57
C GLU A 152 38.79 40.65 5.93
N GLU A 153 39.99 40.23 6.32
CA GLU A 153 41.29 40.68 5.80
C GLU A 153 41.57 42.20 5.70
N GLU A 154 42.16 42.73 6.77
CA GLU A 154 42.78 44.05 6.83
C GLU A 154 44.22 43.97 6.26
N THR A 155 44.43 44.37 4.99
CA THR A 155 45.77 44.61 4.45
C THR A 155 46.31 45.98 4.90
N PRO A 156 47.51 46.07 5.52
CA PRO A 156 48.05 47.36 5.96
C PRO A 156 48.75 48.10 4.81
N LEU A 157 48.41 49.38 4.64
CA LEU A 157 49.13 50.31 3.77
C LEU A 157 50.46 50.75 4.43
N PRO A 158 51.55 50.97 3.66
CA PRO A 158 52.81 51.44 4.20
C PRO A 158 52.81 52.97 4.39
N PRO A 159 53.60 53.50 5.35
CA PRO A 159 53.66 54.94 5.66
C PRO A 159 54.67 55.67 4.73
N PRO A 160 54.74 57.02 4.77
CA PRO A 160 55.02 57.88 3.61
C PRO A 160 56.47 57.88 3.12
#